data_AF-A0A3B9J7E5-F1
#
_entry.id   AF-A0A3B9J7E5-F1
#
_cell.length_a   1.000
_cell.length_b   1.000
_cell.length_c   1.000
_cell.angle_alpha   90.00
_cell.angle_beta   90.00
_cell.angle_gamma   90.00
#
_symmetry.space_group_name_H-M   'P 1'
#
loop_
_entity.id
_entity.type
_entity.pdbx_description
1 polymer ?
#
loop_
_entity_poly.entity_id
_entity_poly.type
_entity_poly.pdbx_seq_one_letter_code
_entity_poly.pdbx_strand_id
1 'polypeptide(L)'
;MTEPNPTTNPEAVQSFSFKAETKQLLNILIHSLYKEREVFLRELLSNASDALNRLRFEMLTSQDVLDPEAELAIRIQVDKDQRKISIQDSGIGMTREEIIEHLGTIAESG
;
A
#
# COMPACT_ATOMS: atom_id res chain seq x y z
N MET A 1 -4.16 17.26 -44.43
CA MET A 1 -5.03 17.46 -43.25
C MET A 1 -5.10 16.12 -42.55
N THR A 2 -4.24 15.91 -41.55
CA THR A 2 -4.20 14.67 -40.75
C THR A 2 -5.12 14.85 -39.56
N GLU A 3 -6.11 13.99 -39.43
CA GLU A 3 -7.00 13.92 -38.26
C GLU A 3 -6.19 13.58 -36.99
N PRO A 4 -6.53 14.15 -35.82
CA PRO A 4 -5.92 13.73 -34.56
C PRO A 4 -6.49 12.37 -34.11
N ASN A 5 -5.58 11.46 -33.81
CA ASN A 5 -5.82 10.10 -33.33
C ASN A 5 -6.36 10.12 -31.88
N PRO A 6 -7.53 9.51 -31.55
CA PRO A 6 -8.05 9.48 -30.20
C PRO A 6 -7.55 8.21 -29.49
N THR A 7 -6.31 8.20 -29.02
CA THR A 7 -5.80 7.14 -28.14
C THR A 7 -5.32 7.72 -26.82
N THR A 8 -6.29 8.06 -25.97
CA THR A 8 -6.15 7.96 -24.51
C THR A 8 -7.49 7.48 -23.98
N ASN A 9 -7.66 6.17 -23.78
CA ASN A 9 -8.69 5.66 -22.91
C ASN A 9 -8.14 5.79 -21.48
N PRO A 10 -8.54 6.80 -20.68
CA PRO A 10 -8.11 6.85 -19.30
C PRO A 10 -8.77 5.67 -18.61
N GLU A 11 -8.00 4.82 -17.92
CA GLU A 11 -8.62 3.84 -17.02
C GLU A 11 -9.64 4.56 -16.14
N ALA A 12 -10.90 4.14 -16.23
CA ALA A 12 -11.99 4.83 -15.56
C ALA A 12 -11.73 4.84 -14.05
N VAL A 13 -11.59 6.05 -13.48
CA VAL A 13 -11.45 6.24 -12.03
C VAL A 13 -12.66 5.62 -11.34
N GLN A 14 -12.41 4.60 -10.51
CA GLN A 14 -13.45 3.93 -9.73
C GLN A 14 -13.36 4.39 -8.27
N SER A 15 -14.51 4.75 -7.71
CA SER A 15 -14.61 5.25 -6.34
C SER A 15 -15.31 4.19 -5.48
N PHE A 16 -14.66 3.80 -4.37
CA PHE A 16 -15.17 2.80 -3.44
C PHE A 16 -15.48 3.46 -2.10
N SER A 17 -16.63 3.14 -1.50
CA SER A 17 -16.99 3.63 -0.18
C SER A 17 -16.61 2.61 0.89
N PHE A 18 -15.95 3.07 1.95
CA PHE A 18 -15.77 2.26 3.16
C PHE A 18 -17.11 1.75 3.71
N LYS A 19 -17.11 0.53 4.25
CA LYS A 19 -18.22 -0.02 5.03
C LYS A 19 -18.50 0.87 6.26
N ALA A 20 -19.73 0.86 6.75
CA ALA A 20 -20.15 1.72 7.87
C ALA A 20 -19.31 1.49 9.13
N GLU A 21 -19.01 0.22 9.45
CA GLU A 21 -18.16 -0.16 10.60
C GLU A 21 -16.74 0.38 10.45
N THR A 22 -16.16 0.29 9.25
CA THR A 22 -14.83 0.83 8.93
C THR A 22 -14.76 2.34 9.15
N LYS A 23 -15.80 3.09 8.75
CA LYS A 23 -15.85 4.54 8.97
C LYS A 23 -15.86 4.89 10.47
N GLN A 24 -16.59 4.12 11.27
CA GLN A 24 -16.65 4.34 12.72
C GLN A 24 -15.32 4.04 13.39
N LEU A 25 -14.66 2.95 13.01
CA LEU A 25 -13.34 2.60 13.55
C LEU A 25 -12.26 3.62 13.14
N LEU A 26 -12.24 4.06 11.87
CA LEU A 26 -11.34 5.13 11.42
C LEU A 26 -11.51 6.40 12.26
N ASN A 27 -12.75 6.77 12.58
CA ASN A 27 -13.02 7.92 13.44
C ASN A 27 -12.39 7.74 14.84
N ILE A 28 -12.52 6.57 15.45
CA ILE A 28 -11.92 6.27 16.77
C ILE A 28 -10.39 6.31 16.69
N LEU A 29 -9.81 5.62 15.70
CA LEU A 29 -8.36 5.53 15.51
C LEU A 29 -7.72 6.91 15.31
N ILE A 30 -8.36 7.79 14.53
CA ILE A 30 -7.90 9.17 14.34
C ILE A 30 -7.76 9.88 15.68
N HIS A 31 -8.72 9.74 16.58
CA HIS A 31 -8.67 10.37 17.91
C HIS A 31 -7.57 9.78 18.81
N SER A 32 -7.34 8.47 18.75
CA SER A 32 -6.28 7.79 19.52
C SER A 32 -4.88 8.10 19.01
N LEU A 33 -4.70 8.18 17.69
CA LEU A 33 -3.41 8.49 17.03
C LEU A 33 -2.91 9.91 17.32
N TYR A 34 -3.77 10.83 17.77
CA TYR A 34 -3.31 12.15 18.22
C TYR A 34 -2.43 12.08 19.47
N LYS A 35 -2.51 11.01 20.26
CA LYS A 35 -1.70 10.82 21.48
C LYS A 35 -0.39 10.08 21.20
N GLU A 36 -0.40 9.13 20.27
CA GLU A 36 0.75 8.26 19.95
C GLU A 36 1.02 8.30 18.44
N ARG A 37 1.60 9.42 17.98
CA ARG A 37 1.83 9.68 16.55
C ARG A 37 2.90 8.79 15.96
N GLU A 38 3.70 8.12 16.76
CA GLU A 38 4.71 7.16 16.34
C GLU A 38 4.12 5.82 15.91
N VAL A 39 2.90 5.50 16.36
CA VAL A 39 2.26 4.20 16.10
C VAL A 39 2.04 3.99 14.60
N PHE A 40 1.57 5.00 13.85
CA PHE A 40 1.34 4.82 12.42
C PHE A 40 2.63 4.44 11.66
N LEU A 41 3.79 5.01 12.05
CA LEU A 41 5.07 4.64 11.45
C LEU A 41 5.43 3.21 11.77
N ARG A 42 5.22 2.77 13.02
CA ARG A 42 5.46 1.37 13.41
C ARG A 42 4.59 0.42 12.58
N GLU A 43 3.30 0.69 12.45
CA GLU A 43 2.38 -0.17 11.70
C GLU A 43 2.75 -0.23 10.21
N LEU A 44 3.07 0.91 9.58
CA LEU A 44 3.48 0.92 8.17
C LEU A 44 4.81 0.18 7.94
N LEU A 45 5.77 0.31 8.85
CA LEU A 45 7.03 -0.43 8.76
C LEU A 45 6.85 -1.93 9.01
N SER A 46 5.91 -2.32 9.89
CA SER A 46 5.55 -3.73 10.07
C SER A 46 4.98 -4.31 8.79
N ASN A 47 4.00 -3.63 8.17
CA ASN A 47 3.41 -4.07 6.90
C ASN A 47 4.44 -4.21 5.78
N ALA A 48 5.35 -3.23 5.67
CA ALA A 48 6.44 -3.27 4.69
C ALA A 48 7.41 -4.44 4.96
N SER A 49 7.76 -4.71 6.21
CA SER A 49 8.58 -5.86 6.60
C SER A 49 7.90 -7.19 6.23
N ASP A 50 6.61 -7.32 6.48
CA ASP A 50 5.85 -8.51 6.13
C ASP A 50 5.77 -8.73 4.61
N ALA A 51 5.60 -7.66 3.84
CA ALA A 51 5.63 -7.72 2.37
C ALA A 51 7.00 -8.21 1.83
N LEU A 52 8.10 -7.73 2.42
CA LEU A 52 9.46 -8.19 2.08
C LEU A 52 9.68 -9.65 2.46
N ASN A 53 9.21 -10.07 3.64
CA ASN A 53 9.33 -11.45 4.11
C ASN A 53 8.55 -12.41 3.21
N ARG A 54 7.33 -12.05 2.79
CA ARG A 54 6.52 -12.83 1.85
C ARG A 54 7.23 -12.97 0.51
N LEU A 55 7.76 -11.88 -0.04
CA LEU A 55 8.52 -11.94 -1.29
C LEU A 55 9.76 -12.82 -1.15
N ARG A 56 10.52 -12.68 -0.06
CA ARG A 56 11.69 -13.51 0.20
C ARG A 56 11.35 -15.00 0.27
N PHE A 57 10.20 -15.35 0.85
CA PHE A 57 9.73 -16.73 0.85
C PHE A 57 9.43 -17.23 -0.56
N GLU A 58 8.69 -16.47 -1.35
CA GLU A 58 8.38 -16.80 -2.76
C GLU A 58 9.64 -16.96 -3.61
N MET A 59 10.65 -16.10 -3.43
CA MET A 59 11.94 -16.20 -4.12
C MET A 59 12.69 -17.51 -3.82
N LEU A 60 12.46 -18.10 -2.65
CA LEU A 60 13.09 -19.37 -2.26
C LEU A 60 12.30 -20.60 -2.71
N THR A 61 10.99 -20.46 -2.93
CA THR A 61 10.09 -21.60 -3.22
C THR A 61 9.67 -21.71 -4.68
N SER A 62 9.69 -20.61 -5.43
CA SER A 62 9.15 -20.53 -6.80
C SER A 62 10.27 -20.47 -7.85
N GLN A 63 10.12 -21.15 -8.99
CA GLN A 63 11.11 -21.14 -10.09
C GLN A 63 11.04 -19.87 -10.96
N ASP A 64 9.93 -19.13 -10.90
CA ASP A 64 9.68 -17.92 -11.70
C ASP A 64 10.04 -16.64 -10.93
N VAL A 65 11.25 -16.58 -10.37
CA VAL A 65 11.73 -15.36 -9.73
C VAL A 65 12.07 -14.32 -10.81
N LEU A 66 11.30 -13.24 -10.85
CA LEU A 66 11.48 -12.13 -11.82
C LEU A 66 12.89 -11.53 -11.76
N ASP A 67 13.43 -11.33 -10.56
CA ASP A 67 14.81 -10.89 -10.34
C ASP A 67 15.32 -11.39 -8.97
N PRO A 68 16.15 -12.45 -8.93
CA PRO A 68 16.69 -12.99 -7.68
C PRO A 68 17.66 -12.05 -6.96
N GLU A 69 18.20 -11.04 -7.65
CA GLU A 69 19.14 -10.06 -7.10
C GLU A 69 18.47 -8.74 -6.73
N ALA A 70 17.13 -8.66 -6.82
CA ALA A 70 16.39 -7.47 -6.45
C ALA A 70 16.64 -7.09 -4.99
N GLU A 71 16.98 -5.82 -4.78
CA GLU A 71 17.21 -5.28 -3.44
C GLU A 71 15.90 -5.26 -2.63
N LEU A 72 15.83 -6.07 -1.58
CA LEU A 72 14.77 -6.04 -0.58
C LEU A 72 15.03 -4.89 0.41
N ALA A 73 14.24 -3.83 0.32
CA ALA A 73 14.46 -2.62 1.10
C ALA A 73 13.16 -1.88 1.44
N ILE A 74 13.19 -1.16 2.57
CA ILE A 74 12.20 -0.15 2.92
C ILE A 74 12.88 1.21 2.83
N ARG A 75 12.35 2.10 2.00
CA ARG A 75 12.87 3.46 1.78
C ARG A 75 11.91 4.47 2.40
N ILE A 76 12.44 5.35 3.24
CA ILE A 76 11.69 6.43 3.88
C ILE A 76 12.22 7.76 3.36
N GLN A 77 11.33 8.60 2.83
CA GLN A 77 11.65 9.94 2.35
C GLN A 77 10.76 10.96 3.04
N VAL A 78 11.33 12.11 3.43
CA VAL A 78 10.61 13.20 4.05
C VAL A 78 10.77 14.45 3.21
N ASP A 79 9.66 14.95 2.68
CA ASP A 79 9.56 16.22 1.99
C ASP A 79 8.86 17.23 2.93
N LYS A 80 9.66 18.16 3.48
CA LYS A 80 9.16 19.16 4.43
C LYS A 80 8.31 20.23 3.75
N ASP A 81 8.62 20.56 2.51
CA ASP A 81 7.96 21.63 1.77
C ASP A 81 6.55 21.18 1.36
N GLN A 82 6.42 19.92 0.93
CA GLN A 82 5.13 19.29 0.63
C GLN A 82 4.43 18.70 1.86
N ARG A 83 5.07 18.74 3.04
CA ARG A 83 4.62 18.11 4.29
C ARG A 83 4.25 16.63 4.09
N LYS A 84 5.09 15.91 3.32
CA LYS A 84 4.86 14.53 2.91
C LYS A 84 5.93 13.60 3.49
N ILE A 85 5.49 12.44 3.97
CA ILE A 85 6.37 11.31 4.27
C ILE A 85 6.01 10.21 3.27
N SER A 86 7.01 9.67 2.58
CA SER A 86 6.83 8.53 1.68
C SER A 86 7.53 7.32 2.27
N ILE A 87 6.81 6.21 2.39
CA ILE A 87 7.34 4.90 2.78
C ILE A 87 7.11 3.99 1.59
N GLN A 88 8.18 3.39 1.08
CA GLN A 88 8.15 2.52 -0.07
C GLN A 88 8.91 1.24 0.26
N ASP A 89 8.27 0.10 0.10
CA ASP A 89 8.93 -1.20 0.12
C ASP A 89 9.10 -1.76 -1.29
N SER A 90 10.01 -2.74 -1.43
CA SER A 90 10.16 -3.58 -2.61
C SER A 90 9.63 -5.00 -2.35
N GLY A 91 8.59 -5.14 -1.53
CA GLY A 91 7.98 -6.42 -1.19
C GLY A 91 7.08 -6.97 -2.28
N ILE A 92 6.28 -7.97 -1.92
CA ILE A 92 5.43 -8.73 -2.86
C ILE A 92 4.35 -7.87 -3.55
N GLY A 93 4.05 -6.69 -3.00
CA GLY A 93 3.01 -5.80 -3.50
C GLY A 93 1.60 -6.34 -3.27
N MET A 94 0.62 -5.73 -3.94
CA MET A 94 -0.78 -6.16 -3.93
C MET A 94 -1.38 -5.99 -5.32
N THR A 95 -2.22 -6.94 -5.70
CA THR A 95 -3.11 -6.85 -6.87
C THR A 95 -4.23 -5.83 -6.63
N ARG A 96 -4.93 -5.46 -7.71
CA ARG A 96 -6.07 -4.55 -7.63
C ARG A 96 -7.17 -5.08 -6.72
N GLU A 97 -7.43 -6.37 -6.78
CA GLU A 97 -8.44 -7.07 -5.99
C GLU A 97 -8.05 -7.06 -4.51
N GLU A 98 -6.79 -7.39 -4.18
CA GLU A 98 -6.28 -7.32 -2.81
C GLU A 98 -6.31 -5.89 -2.24
N ILE A 99 -6.07 -4.87 -3.06
CA ILE A 99 -6.20 -3.47 -2.62
C ILE A 99 -7.65 -3.15 -2.23
N ILE A 100 -8.62 -3.55 -3.07
CA ILE A 100 -10.05 -3.32 -2.80
C ILE A 100 -10.49 -4.07 -1.54
N GLU A 101 -10.01 -5.30 -1.36
CA GLU A 101 -10.33 -6.13 -0.21
C GLU A 101 -9.67 -5.62 1.08
N HIS A 102 -8.34 -5.52 1.12
CA HIS A 102 -7.59 -5.23 2.34
C HIS A 102 -7.62 -3.76 2.76
N LEU A 103 -7.76 -2.81 1.83
CA LEU A 103 -7.89 -1.39 2.18
C LEU A 103 -9.36 -0.97 2.28
N GLY A 104 -10.25 -1.57 1.49
CA GLY A 104 -11.68 -1.26 1.48
C GLY A 104 -12.46 -1.91 2.62
N THR A 105 -11.89 -2.95 3.23
CA THR A 105 -12.40 -3.57 4.46
C THR A 105 -11.29 -3.63 5.49
N ILE A 106 -11.58 -3.25 6.74
CA ILE A 106 -10.60 -3.45 7.81
C ILE A 106 -10.54 -4.95 8.02
N ALA A 107 -9.45 -5.56 7.57
CA ALA A 107 -9.18 -6.97 7.75
C ALA A 107 -9.30 -7.34 9.24
N GLU A 108 -9.88 -8.51 9.52
CA GLU A 108 -9.83 -9.11 10.84
C GLU A 108 -8.35 -9.30 11.22
N SER A 109 -7.84 -8.46 12.10
CA SER A 109 -6.58 -8.71 12.79
C SER A 109 -6.83 -9.80 13.83
N GLY A 110 -6.83 -11.05 13.37
CA GLY A 110 -6.74 -12.25 14.21
C GLY A 110 -5.29 -12.61 14.47
#